data_AF-S6TCP8-F1
#
_entry.id   AF-S6TCP8-F1
#
_cell.length_a   1.000
_cell.length_b   1.000
_cell.length_c   1.000
_cell.angle_alpha   90.00
_cell.angle_beta   90.00
_cell.angle_gamma   90.00
#
_symmetry.space_group_name_H-M   'P 1'
#
loop_
_entity.id
_entity.type
_entity.pdbx_description
1 polymer ?
#
loop_
_entity_poly.entity_id
_entity_poly.type
_entity_poly.pdbx_seq_one_letter_code
_entity_poly.pdbx_strand_id
1 'polypeptide(L)'
;MIGWWKTWKALEARGIMGINRRNADYVLKYNKRSLYPVVDDKIITKERAIAAGIHVPEMYGVISTEKEIDRLDEIIGGHNDFVIKPAQGAGGDGILVIADRFEERFRTVSGRIISHAEIEHQVSSILTGLYSLGGHRDRALIEYRVVPDPIFKSISYEGVPDIRIIVLMGYPVMAMLRLPTRQSGGK
;
A
#
# COMPACT_ATOMS: atom_id res chain seq x y z
N MET A 1 8.46 -8.63 34.26
CA MET A 1 7.99 -7.22 34.28
C MET A 1 9.12 -6.19 34.40
N ILE A 2 10.09 -6.32 35.30
CA ILE A 2 11.18 -5.32 35.49
C ILE A 2 12.03 -5.08 34.22
N GLY A 3 12.31 -6.13 33.44
CA GLY A 3 13.10 -6.00 32.20
C GLY A 3 12.43 -5.15 31.12
N TRP A 4 11.10 -5.21 31.00
CA TRP A 4 10.35 -4.48 29.97
C TRP A 4 10.33 -2.98 30.25
N TRP A 5 10.19 -2.58 31.52
CA TRP A 5 10.32 -1.18 31.93
C TRP A 5 11.71 -0.65 31.59
N LYS A 6 12.77 -1.39 31.97
CA LYS A 6 14.16 -0.97 31.71
C LYS A 6 14.42 -0.78 30.21
N THR A 7 13.95 -1.72 29.38
CA THR A 7 14.05 -1.60 27.92
C THR A 7 13.28 -0.39 27.40
N TRP A 8 12.02 -0.19 27.83
CA TRP A 8 11.22 0.96 27.42
C TRP A 8 11.90 2.29 27.75
N LYS A 9 12.37 2.49 28.99
CA LYS A 9 13.12 3.70 29.38
C LYS A 9 14.39 3.90 28.56
N ALA A 10 15.11 2.81 28.24
CA ALA A 10 16.34 2.90 27.46
C ALA A 10 16.09 3.23 25.98
N LEU A 11 14.95 2.83 25.42
CA LEU A 11 14.52 3.21 24.07
C LEU A 11 14.04 4.67 24.05
N GLU A 12 13.24 5.08 25.04
CA GLU A 12 12.76 6.45 25.18
C GLU A 12 13.93 7.44 25.35
N ALA A 13 14.93 7.12 26.18
CA ALA A 13 16.13 7.94 26.36
C ALA A 13 16.96 8.10 25.07
N ARG A 14 16.81 7.18 24.10
CA ARG A 14 17.41 7.27 22.76
C ARG A 14 16.51 7.98 21.75
N GLY A 15 15.38 8.54 22.18
CA GLY A 15 14.41 9.23 21.33
C GLY A 15 13.49 8.30 20.53
N ILE A 16 13.44 6.99 20.84
CA ILE A 16 12.59 6.05 20.12
C ILE A 16 11.15 6.20 20.62
N MET A 17 10.24 6.44 19.68
CA MET A 17 8.82 6.65 19.93
C MET A 17 8.03 5.37 19.69
N GLY A 18 7.20 4.99 20.66
CA GLY A 18 6.23 3.91 20.50
C GLY A 18 5.02 4.33 19.67
N ILE A 19 4.32 3.35 19.09
CA ILE A 19 3.14 3.57 18.24
C ILE A 19 2.01 4.32 18.96
N ASN A 20 1.80 4.05 20.26
CA ASN A 20 0.76 4.70 21.05
C ASN A 20 1.04 6.20 21.22
N ARG A 21 2.29 6.55 21.55
CA ARG A 21 2.73 7.94 21.68
C ARG A 21 2.60 8.68 20.35
N ARG A 22 3.04 8.06 19.25
CA ARG A 22 2.86 8.61 17.90
C ARG A 22 1.39 8.90 17.60
N ASN A 23 0.50 7.95 17.90
CA ASN A 23 -0.92 8.10 17.59
C ASN A 23 -1.60 9.17 18.46
N ALA A 24 -1.38 9.14 19.77
CA ALA A 24 -2.01 10.06 20.72
C ALA A 24 -1.46 11.49 20.60
N ASP A 25 -0.13 11.64 20.60
CA ASP A 25 0.51 12.96 20.71
C ASP A 25 0.61 13.66 19.35
N TYR A 26 0.66 12.92 18.23
CA TYR A 26 0.89 13.47 16.89
C TYR A 26 -0.34 13.30 15.99
N VAL A 27 -0.69 12.05 15.66
CA VAL A 27 -1.69 11.77 14.61
C VAL A 27 -3.07 12.29 15.01
N LEU A 28 -3.60 11.86 16.15
CA LEU A 28 -4.96 12.19 16.58
C LEU A 28 -5.09 13.66 17.03
N LYS A 29 -3.99 14.25 17.51
CA LYS A 29 -3.96 15.62 18.02
C LYS A 29 -3.94 16.66 16.90
N TYR A 30 -3.18 16.42 15.84
CA TYR A 30 -2.92 17.45 14.80
C TYR A 30 -3.68 17.21 13.49
N ASN A 31 -4.17 15.99 13.22
CA ASN A 31 -4.93 15.73 12.01
C ASN A 31 -6.44 15.94 12.23
N LYS A 32 -7.01 16.91 11.53
CA LYS A 32 -8.46 17.14 11.54
C LYS A 32 -9.18 15.93 10.96
N ARG A 33 -10.14 15.36 11.70
CA ARG A 33 -10.93 14.19 11.26
C ARG A 33 -11.65 14.40 9.93
N SER A 34 -12.06 15.63 9.62
CA SER A 34 -12.68 15.97 8.32
C SER A 34 -11.77 15.75 7.12
N LEU A 35 -10.45 15.63 7.33
CA LEU A 35 -9.47 15.38 6.27
C LEU A 35 -9.13 13.88 6.11
N TYR A 36 -9.63 13.00 6.99
CA TYR A 36 -9.33 11.57 6.91
C TYR A 36 -9.80 10.94 5.58
N PRO A 37 -11.00 11.27 5.06
CA PRO A 37 -11.44 10.73 3.76
C PRO A 37 -10.50 11.05 2.60
N VAL A 38 -9.71 12.13 2.69
CA VAL A 38 -8.74 12.52 1.66
C VAL A 38 -7.56 11.56 1.62
N VAL A 39 -7.13 11.05 2.77
CA VAL A 39 -5.96 10.18 2.92
C VAL A 39 -6.32 8.69 2.96
N ASP A 40 -7.54 8.36 3.34
CA ASP A 40 -8.06 6.99 3.34
C ASP A 40 -8.31 6.49 1.91
N ASP A 41 -8.49 7.39 0.94
CA ASP A 41 -8.60 7.08 -0.47
C ASP A 41 -7.26 7.32 -1.20
N LYS A 42 -6.66 6.22 -1.70
CA LYS A 42 -5.37 6.25 -2.40
C LYS A 42 -5.41 7.03 -3.71
N ILE A 43 -6.56 7.10 -4.38
CA ILE A 43 -6.71 7.83 -5.65
C ILE A 43 -6.64 9.33 -5.35
N ILE A 44 -7.45 9.80 -4.39
CA ILE A 44 -7.47 11.22 -3.97
C ILE A 44 -6.10 11.65 -3.44
N THR A 45 -5.47 10.80 -2.62
CA THR A 45 -4.13 11.05 -2.10
C THR A 45 -3.11 11.23 -3.24
N LYS A 46 -3.17 10.36 -4.25
CA LYS A 46 -2.24 10.38 -5.37
C LYS A 46 -2.44 11.61 -6.25
N GLU A 47 -3.67 11.98 -6.58
CA GLU A 47 -3.99 13.19 -7.35
C GLU A 47 -3.42 14.45 -6.68
N ARG A 48 -3.57 14.56 -5.36
CA ARG A 48 -3.00 15.68 -4.59
C ARG A 48 -1.48 15.66 -4.54
N ALA A 49 -0.87 14.49 -4.42
CA ALA A 49 0.57 14.33 -4.46
C ALA A 49 1.14 14.80 -5.81
N ILE A 50 0.52 14.40 -6.92
CA ILE A 50 0.89 14.84 -8.27
C ILE A 50 0.74 16.35 -8.41
N ALA A 51 -0.39 16.91 -7.98
CA ALA A 51 -0.62 18.36 -8.01
C ALA A 51 0.41 19.16 -7.19
N ALA A 52 1.00 18.53 -6.16
CA ALA A 52 2.07 19.10 -5.34
C ALA A 52 3.49 18.81 -5.87
N GLY A 53 3.64 18.15 -7.03
CA GLY A 53 4.94 17.79 -7.61
C GLY A 53 5.64 16.62 -6.91
N ILE A 54 4.90 15.81 -6.15
CA ILE A 54 5.42 14.61 -5.49
C ILE A 54 5.35 13.43 -6.46
N HIS A 55 6.48 12.75 -6.64
CA HIS A 55 6.56 11.55 -7.46
C HIS A 55 5.81 10.40 -6.80
N VAL A 56 4.97 9.73 -7.58
CA VAL A 56 4.15 8.60 -7.18
C VAL A 56 4.18 7.55 -8.28
N PRO A 57 3.89 6.26 -7.98
CA PRO A 57 3.76 5.24 -9.02
C PRO A 57 2.73 5.68 -10.05
N GLU A 58 3.05 5.50 -11.33
CA GLU A 58 2.15 5.84 -12.44
C GLU A 58 0.82 5.10 -12.29
N MET A 59 -0.28 5.82 -12.47
CA MET A 59 -1.62 5.23 -12.46
C MET A 59 -1.99 4.87 -13.88
N TYR A 60 -2.22 3.57 -14.14
CA TYR A 60 -2.65 3.10 -15.44
C TYR A 60 -4.17 3.27 -15.61
N GLY A 61 -4.93 3.07 -14.54
CA GLY A 61 -6.37 3.27 -14.57
C GLY A 61 -7.05 3.03 -13.24
N VAL A 62 -8.34 3.36 -13.21
CA VAL A 62 -9.25 3.10 -12.09
C VAL A 62 -10.50 2.45 -12.65
N ILE A 63 -10.94 1.37 -12.02
CA ILE A 63 -12.22 0.72 -12.27
C ILE A 63 -13.11 0.99 -11.06
N SER A 64 -14.23 1.66 -11.29
CA SER A 64 -15.20 2.09 -10.27
C SER A 64 -16.51 1.33 -10.34
N THR A 65 -16.77 0.60 -11.43
CA THR A 65 -18.00 -0.17 -11.63
C THR A 65 -17.73 -1.52 -12.30
N GLU A 66 -18.63 -2.48 -12.12
CA GLU A 66 -18.53 -3.82 -12.74
C GLU A 66 -18.46 -3.71 -14.28
N LYS A 67 -19.20 -2.78 -14.87
CA LYS A 67 -19.16 -2.54 -16.33
C LYS A 67 -17.80 -2.03 -16.81
N GLU A 68 -17.07 -1.30 -15.98
CA GLU A 68 -15.74 -0.82 -16.34
C GLU A 68 -14.67 -1.93 -16.34
N ILE A 69 -14.99 -3.13 -15.84
CA ILE A 69 -14.11 -4.31 -15.97
C ILE A 69 -13.87 -4.66 -17.44
N ASP A 70 -14.82 -4.36 -18.33
CA ASP A 70 -14.66 -4.54 -19.79
C ASP A 70 -13.45 -3.76 -20.35
N ARG A 71 -12.96 -2.74 -19.62
CA ARG A 71 -11.79 -1.93 -20.00
C ARG A 71 -10.48 -2.45 -19.38
N LEU A 72 -10.52 -3.53 -18.60
CA LEU A 72 -9.34 -4.04 -17.91
C LEU A 72 -8.21 -4.36 -18.90
N ASP A 73 -8.52 -5.03 -20.01
CA ASP A 73 -7.57 -5.35 -21.08
C ASP A 73 -6.95 -4.10 -21.72
N GLU A 74 -7.73 -3.04 -21.91
CA GLU A 74 -7.24 -1.74 -22.40
C GLU A 74 -6.23 -1.14 -21.41
N ILE A 75 -6.54 -1.19 -20.11
CA ILE A 75 -5.71 -0.61 -19.05
C ILE A 75 -4.40 -1.38 -18.87
N ILE A 76 -4.42 -2.73 -18.93
CA ILE A 76 -3.22 -3.56 -18.68
C ILE A 76 -2.50 -3.97 -19.96
N GLY A 77 -3.08 -3.75 -21.15
CA GLY A 77 -2.62 -4.32 -22.43
C GLY A 77 -1.17 -3.97 -22.79
N GLY A 78 -0.70 -2.78 -22.41
CA GLY A 78 0.68 -2.35 -22.64
C GLY A 78 1.68 -2.75 -21.54
N HIS A 79 1.24 -3.44 -20.49
CA HIS A 79 2.03 -3.66 -19.28
C HIS A 79 2.21 -5.15 -18.96
N ASN A 80 3.47 -5.57 -18.83
CA ASN A 80 3.80 -6.94 -18.40
C ASN A 80 3.72 -7.11 -16.88
N ASP A 81 3.85 -6.03 -16.13
CA ASP A 81 3.75 -6.02 -14.67
C ASP A 81 2.93 -4.82 -14.17
N PHE A 82 2.19 -5.04 -13.08
CA PHE A 82 1.30 -4.04 -12.51
C PHE A 82 0.81 -4.48 -11.12
N VAL A 83 0.21 -3.53 -10.40
CA VAL A 83 -0.46 -3.77 -9.13
C VAL A 83 -1.93 -3.39 -9.27
N ILE A 84 -2.82 -4.28 -8.81
CA ILE A 84 -4.23 -3.97 -8.60
C ILE A 84 -4.49 -3.93 -7.09
N LYS A 85 -5.11 -2.86 -6.60
CA LYS A 85 -5.41 -2.72 -5.17
C LYS A 85 -6.69 -1.93 -4.91
N PRO A 86 -7.35 -2.16 -3.76
CA PRO A 86 -8.46 -1.34 -3.28
C PRO A 86 -8.01 0.09 -2.97
N ALA A 87 -8.80 1.09 -3.42
CA ALA A 87 -8.53 2.49 -3.13
C ALA A 87 -8.62 2.78 -1.63
N GLN A 88 -9.56 2.16 -0.91
CA GLN A 88 -9.80 2.36 0.53
C GLN A 88 -9.36 1.19 1.43
N GLY A 89 -8.75 0.14 0.87
CA GLY A 89 -8.28 -1.00 1.66
C GLY A 89 -7.12 -0.68 2.61
N ALA A 90 -6.99 -1.46 3.69
CA ALA A 90 -5.94 -1.33 4.70
C ALA A 90 -5.24 -2.68 4.95
N GLY A 91 -4.05 -2.64 5.56
CA GLY A 91 -3.34 -3.86 6.01
C GLY A 91 -2.72 -4.72 4.90
N GLY A 92 -2.84 -4.31 3.63
CA GLY A 92 -2.28 -5.03 2.49
C GLY A 92 -3.20 -6.10 1.90
N ASP A 93 -4.44 -6.20 2.38
CA ASP A 93 -5.41 -7.14 1.84
C ASP A 93 -6.02 -6.62 0.52
N GLY A 94 -6.40 -7.55 -0.37
CA GLY A 94 -6.93 -7.23 -1.70
C GLY A 94 -5.90 -6.73 -2.71
N ILE A 95 -4.61 -6.69 -2.35
CA ILE A 95 -3.54 -6.31 -3.26
C ILE A 95 -3.12 -7.51 -4.11
N LEU A 96 -3.26 -7.39 -5.43
CA LEU A 96 -2.75 -8.33 -6.41
C LEU A 96 -1.54 -7.71 -7.11
N VAL A 97 -0.40 -8.39 -7.04
CA VAL A 97 0.85 -7.94 -7.68
C VAL A 97 1.21 -8.91 -8.79
N ILE A 98 1.15 -8.42 -10.03
CA ILE A 98 1.60 -9.12 -11.23
C ILE A 98 3.05 -8.76 -11.50
N ALA A 99 3.90 -9.77 -11.58
CA ALA A 99 5.32 -9.62 -11.83
C ALA A 99 5.69 -9.83 -13.30
N ASP A 100 4.84 -10.54 -14.06
CA ASP A 100 5.11 -10.88 -15.46
C ASP A 100 3.83 -11.32 -16.19
N ARG A 101 3.85 -11.26 -17.52
CA ARG A 101 2.77 -11.70 -18.42
C ARG A 101 3.32 -12.62 -19.51
N PHE A 102 2.66 -13.74 -19.74
CA PHE A 102 2.95 -14.70 -20.80
C PHE A 102 1.67 -15.03 -21.55
N GLU A 103 1.54 -14.55 -22.79
CA GLU A 103 0.31 -14.69 -23.58
C GLU A 103 -0.92 -14.18 -22.77
N GLU A 104 -1.88 -15.08 -22.51
CA GLU A 104 -3.11 -14.82 -21.75
C GLU A 104 -3.01 -15.21 -20.25
N ARG A 105 -1.78 -15.38 -19.74
CA ARG A 105 -1.51 -15.77 -18.35
C ARG A 105 -0.64 -14.74 -17.65
N PHE A 106 -0.89 -14.56 -16.36
CA PHE A 106 -0.18 -13.61 -15.52
C PHE A 106 0.53 -14.34 -14.38
N ARG A 107 1.77 -13.97 -14.10
CA ARG A 107 2.55 -14.51 -12.99
C ARG A 107 2.55 -13.52 -11.84
N THR A 108 2.15 -13.96 -10.66
CA THR A 108 2.24 -13.15 -9.44
C THR A 108 3.68 -13.11 -8.90
N VAL A 109 3.97 -12.20 -7.96
CA VAL A 109 5.27 -12.18 -7.25
C VAL A 109 5.59 -13.46 -6.47
N SER A 110 4.56 -14.25 -6.11
CA SER A 110 4.73 -15.57 -5.48
C SER A 110 5.00 -16.70 -6.47
N GLY A 111 5.02 -16.41 -7.78
CA GLY A 111 5.18 -17.40 -8.84
C GLY A 111 3.90 -18.10 -9.27
N ARG A 112 2.75 -17.79 -8.66
CA ARG A 112 1.44 -18.35 -9.05
C ARG A 112 1.05 -17.82 -10.42
N ILE A 113 0.59 -18.72 -11.29
CA ILE A 113 0.02 -18.35 -12.59
C ILE A 113 -1.48 -18.18 -12.44
N ILE A 114 -2.01 -17.06 -12.90
CA ILE A 114 -3.45 -16.75 -12.90
C ILE A 114 -3.93 -16.36 -14.30
N SER A 115 -5.21 -16.61 -14.56
CA SER A 115 -5.93 -16.21 -15.77
C SER A 115 -6.41 -14.76 -15.72
N HIS A 116 -6.77 -14.22 -16.89
CA HIS A 116 -7.48 -12.94 -16.97
C HIS A 116 -8.77 -12.93 -16.14
N ALA A 117 -9.58 -13.99 -16.23
CA ALA A 117 -10.82 -14.13 -15.45
C ALA A 117 -10.60 -14.09 -13.92
N GLU A 118 -9.47 -14.60 -13.42
CA GLU A 118 -9.12 -14.47 -12.00
C GLU A 118 -8.77 -13.02 -11.61
N ILE A 119 -8.21 -12.23 -12.53
CA ILE A 119 -7.97 -10.79 -12.33
C ILE A 119 -9.29 -10.04 -12.32
N GLU A 120 -10.20 -10.29 -13.26
CA GLU A 120 -11.54 -9.72 -13.27
C GLU A 120 -12.29 -10.02 -11.96
N HIS A 121 -12.24 -11.27 -11.50
CA HIS A 121 -12.84 -11.66 -10.21
C HIS A 121 -12.22 -10.91 -9.03
N GLN A 122 -10.90 -10.70 -9.03
CA GLN A 122 -10.22 -9.88 -8.02
C GLN A 122 -10.71 -8.43 -8.04
N VAL A 123 -10.88 -7.84 -9.23
CA VAL A 123 -11.42 -6.48 -9.39
C VAL A 123 -12.85 -6.41 -8.88
N SER A 124 -13.73 -7.35 -9.24
CA SER A 124 -15.10 -7.41 -8.71
C SER A 124 -15.13 -7.58 -7.19
N SER A 125 -14.23 -8.40 -6.64
CA SER A 125 -14.07 -8.54 -5.18
C SER A 125 -13.68 -7.23 -4.50
N ILE A 126 -12.86 -6.40 -5.14
CA ILE A 126 -12.56 -5.03 -4.66
C ILE A 126 -13.81 -4.15 -4.75
N LEU A 127 -14.50 -4.13 -5.89
CA LEU A 127 -15.68 -3.28 -6.14
C LEU A 127 -16.84 -3.56 -5.16
N THR A 128 -17.03 -4.83 -4.79
CA THR A 128 -18.03 -5.24 -3.79
C THR A 128 -17.67 -4.81 -2.37
N GLY A 129 -16.44 -4.35 -2.13
CA GLY A 129 -15.97 -3.89 -0.84
C GLY A 129 -15.39 -4.98 0.06
N LEU A 130 -15.07 -6.16 -0.50
CA LEU A 130 -14.54 -7.31 0.27
C LEU A 130 -13.30 -6.95 1.10
N TYR A 131 -12.49 -6.02 0.60
CA TYR A 131 -11.22 -5.60 1.21
C TYR A 131 -11.27 -4.20 1.85
N SER A 132 -12.45 -3.59 1.88
CA SER A 132 -12.66 -2.25 2.46
C SER A 132 -12.95 -2.34 3.95
N LEU A 133 -12.38 -1.42 4.72
CA LEU A 133 -12.53 -1.37 6.19
C LEU A 133 -13.99 -1.33 6.69
N GLY A 134 -14.94 -0.90 5.86
CA GLY A 134 -16.36 -0.82 6.20
C GLY A 134 -17.29 -1.68 5.33
N GLY A 135 -16.75 -2.56 4.47
CA GLY A 135 -17.55 -3.35 3.52
C GLY A 135 -18.31 -2.50 2.49
N HIS A 136 -17.95 -1.23 2.33
CA HIS A 136 -18.54 -0.32 1.36
C HIS A 136 -17.92 -0.57 -0.02
N ARG A 137 -18.69 -0.24 -1.07
CA ARG A 137 -18.20 -0.28 -2.45
C ARG A 137 -16.90 0.52 -2.55
N ASP A 138 -15.90 -0.06 -3.20
CA ASP A 138 -14.59 0.53 -3.41
C ASP A 138 -14.31 0.69 -4.91
N ARG A 139 -13.12 1.22 -5.21
CA ARG A 139 -12.57 1.34 -6.56
C ARG A 139 -11.29 0.53 -6.65
N ALA A 140 -11.11 -0.18 -7.75
CA ALA A 140 -9.87 -0.87 -8.04
C ALA A 140 -8.90 0.10 -8.73
N LEU A 141 -7.77 0.35 -8.08
CA LEU A 141 -6.67 1.15 -8.61
C LEU A 141 -5.65 0.21 -9.27
N ILE A 142 -5.33 0.48 -10.54
CA ILE A 142 -4.33 -0.25 -11.33
C ILE A 142 -3.15 0.70 -11.57
N GLU A 143 -1.95 0.28 -11.18
CA GLU A 143 -0.76 1.13 -11.20
C GLU A 143 0.55 0.36 -11.47
N TYR A 144 1.59 1.15 -11.75
CA TYR A 144 2.97 0.68 -11.83
C TYR A 144 3.40 -0.13 -10.59
N ARG A 145 4.04 -1.27 -10.82
CA ARG A 145 4.65 -2.09 -9.77
C ARG A 145 6.01 -1.53 -9.37
N VAL A 146 6.10 -1.01 -8.15
CA VAL A 146 7.37 -0.54 -7.59
C VAL A 146 8.36 -1.70 -7.46
N VAL A 147 9.51 -1.57 -8.12
CA VAL A 147 10.64 -2.49 -7.99
C VAL A 147 11.59 -1.95 -6.90
N PRO A 148 11.83 -2.70 -5.81
CA PRO A 148 12.74 -2.27 -4.77
C PRO A 148 14.17 -2.09 -5.28
N ASP A 149 14.88 -1.13 -4.71
CA ASP A 149 16.31 -0.94 -4.98
C ASP A 149 17.10 -2.20 -4.55
N PRO A 150 18.07 -2.66 -5.37
CA PRO A 150 18.91 -3.82 -5.05
C PRO A 150 19.62 -3.76 -3.69
N ILE A 151 19.85 -2.57 -3.14
CA ILE A 151 20.46 -2.38 -1.81
C ILE A 151 19.70 -3.12 -0.70
N PHE A 152 18.38 -3.29 -0.85
CA PHE A 152 17.57 -3.98 0.14
C PHE A 152 17.52 -5.50 -0.03
N LYS A 153 18.07 -6.05 -1.12
CA LYS A 153 17.98 -7.48 -1.44
C LYS A 153 18.62 -8.38 -0.38
N SER A 154 19.67 -7.90 0.31
CA SER A 154 20.36 -8.65 1.37
C SER A 154 19.67 -8.55 2.74
N ILE A 155 18.74 -7.62 2.92
CA ILE A 155 18.15 -7.29 4.23
C ILE A 155 16.61 -7.38 4.26
N SER A 156 15.97 -7.60 3.12
CA SER A 156 14.52 -7.79 2.99
C SER A 156 14.18 -9.22 2.61
N TYR A 157 13.18 -9.81 3.25
CA TYR A 157 12.63 -11.11 2.90
C TYR A 157 11.30 -10.93 2.18
N GLU A 158 11.25 -11.24 0.88
CA GLU A 158 10.03 -11.30 0.06
C GLU A 158 9.08 -10.11 0.27
N GLY A 159 9.24 -9.01 -0.48
CA GLY A 159 8.34 -7.86 -0.36
C GLY A 159 9.01 -6.53 -0.68
N VAL A 160 8.26 -5.44 -0.53
CA VAL A 160 8.77 -4.08 -0.79
C VAL A 160 9.14 -3.42 0.55
N PRO A 161 10.43 -3.19 0.82
CA PRO A 161 10.86 -2.41 1.96
C PRO A 161 10.46 -0.95 1.79
N ASP A 162 10.08 -0.29 2.89
CA ASP A 162 9.66 1.10 2.87
C ASP A 162 10.33 1.94 3.96
N ILE A 163 10.59 3.21 3.64
CA ILE A 163 11.03 4.20 4.62
C ILE A 163 9.79 4.99 5.03
N ARG A 164 9.41 4.87 6.30
CA ARG A 164 8.33 5.66 6.87
C ARG A 164 8.90 6.91 7.51
N ILE A 165 8.42 8.07 7.06
CA ILE A 165 8.73 9.36 7.64
C ILE A 165 7.47 9.91 8.33
N ILE A 166 7.61 10.33 9.59
CA ILE A 166 6.56 11.04 10.31
C ILE A 166 6.91 12.53 10.29
N VAL A 167 6.00 13.32 9.72
CA VAL A 167 6.12 14.78 9.62
C VAL A 167 5.11 15.42 10.56
N LEU A 168 5.58 16.34 11.40
CA LEU A 168 4.74 17.17 12.26
C LEU A 168 4.80 18.61 11.77
N MET A 169 3.67 19.14 11.31
CA MET A 169 3.55 20.56 10.91
C MET A 169 4.63 21.02 9.92
N GLY A 170 5.01 20.16 8.98
CA GLY A 170 6.04 20.43 7.96
C GLY A 170 7.46 19.99 8.33
N TYR A 171 7.71 19.56 9.57
CA TYR A 171 9.04 19.13 10.02
C TYR A 171 9.11 17.60 10.18
N PRO A 172 10.08 16.89 9.57
CA PRO A 172 10.27 15.47 9.80
C PRO A 172 10.78 15.24 11.23
N VAL A 173 10.00 14.52 12.04
CA VAL A 173 10.32 14.24 13.45
C VAL A 173 10.81 12.82 13.68
N MET A 174 10.56 11.93 12.73
CA MET A 174 10.99 10.53 12.80
C MET A 174 11.09 9.93 11.41
N ALA A 175 12.08 9.04 11.22
CA ALA A 175 12.14 8.14 10.09
C ALA A 175 12.43 6.72 10.60
N MET A 176 11.87 5.72 9.92
CA MET A 176 12.17 4.32 10.21
C MET A 176 12.15 3.51 8.92
N LEU A 177 13.08 2.56 8.83
CA LEU A 177 13.08 1.55 7.78
C LEU A 177 12.19 0.39 8.20
N ARG A 178 11.30 -0.04 7.31
CA ARG A 178 10.49 -1.25 7.44
C ARG A 178 10.99 -2.30 6.48
N LEU A 179 11.38 -3.44 7.03
CA LEU A 179 11.87 -4.58 6.29
C LEU A 179 10.84 -5.71 6.41
N PRO A 180 10.29 -6.19 5.28
CA PRO A 180 9.60 -7.46 5.20
C PRO A 180 10.44 -8.60 5.81
N THR A 181 9.80 -9.45 6.61
CA THR A 181 10.47 -10.55 7.31
C THR A 181 9.78 -11.88 7.02
N ARG A 182 10.49 -12.99 7.25
CA ARG A 182 9.90 -14.35 7.23
C ARG A 182 8.71 -14.46 8.17
N GLN A 183 8.84 -13.88 9.37
CA GLN A 183 7.80 -13.95 10.40
C GLN A 183 6.52 -13.18 9.99
N SER A 184 6.66 -12.11 9.20
CA SER A 184 5.53 -11.37 8.65
C SER A 184 5.01 -11.95 7.33
N GLY A 185 5.62 -13.03 6.81
CA GLY A 185 5.30 -13.58 5.50
C GLY A 185 5.54 -12.59 4.35
N GLY A 186 6.51 -11.68 4.53
CA GLY A 186 6.82 -10.66 3.53
C GLY A 186 6.03 -9.34 3.64
N LYS A 187 5.29 -9.14 4.74
CA LYS A 187 4.55 -7.89 5.03
C LYS A 187 5.33 -6.89 5.88
#